data_AF-A0AAW4QRJ8-F1
#
_entry.id   AF-A0AAW4QRJ8-F1
#
_cell.length_a   1.000
_cell.length_b   1.000
_cell.length_c   1.000
_cell.angle_alpha   90.00
_cell.angle_beta   90.00
_cell.angle_gamma   90.00
#
_symmetry.space_group_name_H-M   'P 1'
#
loop_
_entity.id
_entity.type
_entity.pdbx_description
1 polymer ?
#
loop_
_entity_poly.entity_id
_entity_poly.type
_entity_poly.pdbx_seq_one_letter_code
_entity_poly.pdbx_strand_id
1 'polypeptide(L)'
;MFNWLKVYQELEGEIEYIEFNLQRSQRELKRWRGGDLSKYKLAPDSDGTKVEDHIERIEYELAHKMNDLHDLKKLIRTFKGLEHKIMYGKYVEGKTLEYLAIEFGYSRSYIYQKHAEIMRRIKFAEKLTLF
;
A
#
# COMPACT_ATOMS: atom_id res chain seq x y z
N MET A 1 2.19 -7.76 15.35
CA MET A 1 2.84 -7.68 14.01
C MET A 1 4.07 -6.79 14.11
N PHE A 2 5.10 -6.95 13.27
CA PHE A 2 6.21 -5.97 13.21
C PHE A 2 5.64 -4.57 12.97
N ASN A 3 6.10 -3.57 13.72
CA ASN A 3 5.53 -2.22 13.62
C ASN A 3 5.67 -1.66 12.20
N TRP A 4 6.83 -1.84 11.56
CA TRP A 4 7.05 -1.40 10.18
C TRP A 4 6.08 -2.05 9.18
N LEU A 5 5.63 -3.28 9.43
CA LEU A 5 4.71 -3.99 8.53
C LEU A 5 3.28 -3.46 8.67
N LYS A 6 2.87 -3.03 9.87
CA LYS A 6 1.60 -2.32 10.08
C LYS A 6 1.58 -1.01 9.30
N VAL A 7 2.61 -0.18 9.52
CA VAL A 7 2.78 1.11 8.82
C VAL A 7 2.80 0.92 7.30
N TYR A 8 3.50 -0.11 6.81
CA TYR A 8 3.51 -0.47 5.39
C TYR A 8 2.11 -0.74 4.83
N GLN A 9 1.34 -1.61 5.50
CA GLN A 9 0.02 -2.02 5.04
C GLN A 9 -1.01 -0.91 5.14
N GLU A 10 -0.92 -0.07 6.17
CA GLU A 10 -1.75 1.13 6.32
C GLU A 10 -1.50 2.10 5.15
N LEU A 11 -0.22 2.40 4.87
CA LEU A 11 0.16 3.30 3.79
C LEU A 11 -0.20 2.75 2.40
N GLU A 12 -0.03 1.45 2.17
CA GLU A 12 -0.45 0.78 0.94
C GLU A 12 -1.98 0.87 0.75
N GLY A 13 -2.77 0.63 1.81
CA GLY A 13 -4.22 0.77 1.77
C GLY A 13 -4.70 2.21 1.57
N GLU A 14 -4.02 3.20 2.15
CA GLU A 14 -4.28 4.62 1.90
C GLU A 14 -4.06 4.96 0.41
N ILE A 15 -2.95 4.50 -0.18
CA ILE A 15 -2.65 4.69 -1.61
C ILE A 15 -3.75 4.07 -2.47
N GLU A 16 -4.12 2.81 -2.22
CA GLU A 16 -5.19 2.13 -2.96
C GLU A 16 -6.52 2.89 -2.91
N TYR A 17 -6.87 3.44 -1.73
CA TYR A 17 -8.08 4.23 -1.56
C TYR A 17 -8.03 5.56 -2.33
N ILE A 18 -6.89 6.26 -2.29
CA ILE A 18 -6.67 7.51 -3.03
C ILE A 18 -6.72 7.25 -4.54
N GLU A 19 -6.10 6.17 -5.03
CA GLU A 19 -6.15 5.76 -6.44
C GLU A 19 -7.59 5.46 -6.89
N PHE A 20 -8.37 4.75 -6.07
CA PHE A 20 -9.77 4.49 -6.35
C PHE A 20 -10.58 5.79 -6.47
N ASN A 21 -10.36 6.74 -5.56
CA ASN A 21 -11.01 8.05 -5.59
C ASN A 21 -10.60 8.85 -6.84
N LEU A 22 -9.31 8.84 -7.19
CA LEU A 22 -8.80 9.49 -8.41
C LEU A 22 -9.50 8.95 -9.65
N GLN A 23 -9.58 7.63 -9.80
CA GLN A 23 -10.25 7.00 -10.93
C GLN A 23 -11.73 7.37 -11.01
N ARG A 24 -12.41 7.49 -9.87
CA ARG A 24 -13.81 7.94 -9.80
C ARG A 24 -13.94 9.38 -10.30
N SER A 25 -13.12 10.30 -9.80
CA SER A 25 -13.12 11.71 -10.21
C SER A 25 -12.77 11.87 -11.69
N GLN A 26 -11.81 11.10 -12.21
CA GLN A 26 -11.48 11.08 -13.64
C GLN A 26 -12.64 10.57 -14.51
N ARG A 27 -13.42 9.57 -14.06
CA ARG A 27 -14.64 9.13 -14.77
C ARG A 27 -15.70 10.22 -14.77
N GLU A 28 -15.85 10.95 -13.67
CA GLU A 28 -16.77 12.08 -13.58
C GLU A 28 -16.36 13.21 -14.54
N LEU A 29 -15.09 13.58 -14.58
CA LEU A 29 -14.59 14.61 -15.49
C LEU A 29 -14.85 14.26 -16.96
N LYS A 30 -14.71 12.98 -17.35
CA LYS A 30 -15.06 12.51 -18.70
C LYS A 30 -16.52 12.78 -19.05
N ARG A 31 -17.44 12.65 -18.10
CA ARG A 31 -18.87 12.95 -18.31
C ARG A 31 -19.10 14.43 -18.57
N TRP A 32 -18.38 15.30 -17.86
CA TRP A 32 -18.43 16.75 -18.03
C TRP A 32 -17.82 17.23 -19.36
N ARG A 33 -16.65 16.72 -19.74
CA ARG A 33 -15.94 17.19 -20.95
C ARG A 33 -16.53 16.68 -22.28
N GLY A 34 -17.19 15.52 -22.28
CA GLY A 34 -17.71 14.93 -23.53
C GLY A 34 -18.76 13.85 -23.37
N GLY A 35 -19.28 13.63 -22.16
CA GLY A 35 -20.33 12.67 -21.90
C GLY A 35 -21.70 13.32 -21.73
N ASP A 36 -22.55 12.67 -20.96
CA ASP A 36 -23.95 13.05 -20.73
C ASP A 36 -24.13 14.41 -20.04
N LEU A 37 -23.10 14.90 -19.36
CA LEU A 37 -23.10 16.20 -18.66
C LEU A 37 -22.53 17.35 -19.51
N SER A 38 -21.95 17.07 -20.69
CA SER A 38 -21.35 18.09 -21.57
C SER A 38 -22.35 19.13 -22.11
N LYS A 39 -23.65 18.80 -22.08
CA LYS A 39 -24.74 19.71 -22.43
C LYS A 39 -24.94 20.87 -21.43
N TYR A 40 -24.40 20.75 -20.22
CA TYR A 40 -24.43 21.82 -19.22
C TYR A 40 -23.17 22.68 -19.37
N LYS A 41 -23.32 24.00 -19.52
CA LYS A 41 -22.19 24.91 -19.76
C LYS A 41 -21.18 24.86 -18.60
N LEU A 42 -19.94 24.51 -18.91
CA LEU A 42 -18.80 24.72 -18.02
C LEU A 42 -18.49 26.22 -17.96
N ALA A 43 -19.12 26.93 -17.02
CA ALA A 43 -18.63 28.23 -16.57
C ALA A 43 -17.35 28.05 -15.72
N PRO A 44 -16.55 29.10 -15.50
CA PRO A 44 -15.34 29.02 -14.66
C PRO A 44 -15.60 28.50 -13.23
N ASP A 45 -16.79 28.69 -12.68
CA ASP A 45 -17.23 28.15 -11.37
C ASP A 45 -18.11 26.89 -11.49
N SER A 46 -18.12 26.25 -12.66
CA SER A 46 -18.92 25.06 -12.89
C SER A 46 -18.45 23.89 -12.03
N ASP A 47 -19.36 22.95 -11.81
CA ASP A 47 -19.03 21.73 -11.08
C ASP A 47 -17.93 20.93 -11.78
N GLY A 48 -17.79 21.02 -13.11
CA GLY A 48 -16.68 20.40 -13.83
C GLY A 48 -15.31 21.00 -13.51
N THR A 49 -15.19 22.32 -13.35
CA THR A 49 -13.92 22.97 -12.93
C THR A 49 -13.53 22.56 -11.52
N LYS A 50 -14.51 22.44 -10.60
CA LYS A 50 -14.25 21.94 -9.24
C LYS A 50 -13.78 20.48 -9.22
N VAL A 51 -14.22 19.66 -10.18
CA VAL A 51 -13.72 18.28 -10.34
C VAL A 51 -12.27 18.27 -10.79
N GLU A 52 -11.85 19.20 -11.65
CA GLU A 52 -10.45 19.33 -12.09
C GLU A 52 -9.53 19.72 -10.92
N ASP A 53 -9.89 20.77 -10.16
CA ASP A 53 -9.14 21.18 -8.96
C ASP A 53 -9.07 20.05 -7.92
N HIS A 54 -10.16 19.29 -7.78
CA HIS A 54 -10.21 18.15 -6.88
C HIS A 54 -9.29 17.01 -7.33
N ILE A 55 -9.23 16.73 -8.64
CA ILE A 55 -8.32 15.74 -9.21
C ILE A 55 -6.86 16.14 -8.96
N GLU A 56 -6.50 17.40 -9.22
CA GLU A 56 -5.13 17.89 -9.00
C GLU A 56 -4.70 17.70 -7.54
N ARG A 57 -5.59 18.00 -6.58
CA ARG A 57 -5.32 17.78 -5.16
C ARG A 57 -5.12 16.29 -4.82
N ILE A 58 -5.93 15.41 -5.40
CA ILE A 58 -5.80 13.96 -5.20
C ILE A 58 -4.47 13.45 -5.79
N GLU A 59 -4.10 13.89 -6.99
CA GLU A 59 -2.85 13.51 -7.65
C GLU A 59 -1.63 13.97 -6.84
N TYR A 60 -1.68 15.19 -6.30
CA TYR A 60 -0.65 15.70 -5.40
C TYR A 60 -0.50 14.84 -4.14
N GLU A 61 -1.61 14.54 -3.46
CA GLU A 61 -1.60 13.70 -2.25
C GLU A 61 -1.09 12.29 -2.54
N LEU A 62 -1.54 11.69 -3.65
CA LEU A 62 -1.10 10.38 -4.11
C LEU A 62 0.42 10.35 -4.33
N ALA A 63 0.97 11.36 -5.00
CA ALA A 63 2.40 11.46 -5.25
C ALA A 63 3.23 11.49 -3.95
N HIS A 64 2.77 12.24 -2.93
CA HIS A 64 3.43 12.26 -1.62
C HIS A 64 3.39 10.91 -0.92
N LYS A 65 2.21 10.25 -0.90
CA LYS A 65 2.06 8.92 -0.29
C LYS A 65 2.91 7.86 -0.99
N MET A 66 3.00 7.90 -2.32
CA MET A 66 3.87 7.01 -3.08
C MET A 66 5.35 7.23 -2.77
N ASN A 67 5.77 8.49 -2.56
CA ASN A 67 7.14 8.80 -2.12
C ASN A 67 7.40 8.27 -0.70
N ASP A 68 6.46 8.47 0.24
CA ASP A 68 6.55 7.92 1.59
C ASP A 68 6.69 6.39 1.56
N LEU A 69 5.92 5.71 0.70
CA LEU A 69 5.98 4.24 0.56
C LEU A 69 7.34 3.80 0.01
N HIS A 70 7.87 4.53 -0.97
CA HIS A 70 9.20 4.25 -1.53
C HIS A 70 10.30 4.39 -0.48
N ASP A 71 10.28 5.46 0.31
CA ASP A 71 11.27 5.70 1.36
C ASP A 71 11.13 4.70 2.51
N LEU A 72 9.91 4.31 2.87
CA LEU A 72 9.65 3.24 3.82
C LEU A 72 10.22 1.90 3.32
N LYS A 73 10.00 1.54 2.04
CA LYS A 73 10.58 0.32 1.44
C LYS A 73 12.11 0.34 1.49
N LYS A 74 12.74 1.48 1.18
CA LYS A 74 14.20 1.63 1.30
C LYS A 74 14.68 1.40 2.72
N LEU A 75 14.01 1.99 3.72
CA LEU A 75 14.34 1.83 5.13
C LEU A 75 14.24 0.38 5.56
N ILE A 76 13.10 -0.28 5.29
CA ILE A 76 12.87 -1.68 5.70
C ILE A 76 13.92 -2.61 5.08
N ARG A 77 14.34 -2.34 3.84
CA ARG A 77 15.38 -3.14 3.16
C ARG A 77 16.74 -3.10 3.87
N THR A 78 16.99 -2.11 4.73
CA THR A 78 18.23 -2.04 5.53
C THR A 78 18.21 -2.98 6.74
N PHE A 79 17.03 -3.49 7.14
CA PHE A 79 16.91 -4.35 8.31
C PHE A 79 17.59 -5.70 8.08
N LYS A 80 18.42 -6.07 9.05
CA LYS A 80 19.18 -7.32 9.04
C LYS A 80 18.40 -8.43 9.76
N GLY A 81 18.86 -9.65 9.58
CA GLY A 81 18.28 -10.83 10.23
C GLY A 81 17.26 -11.55 9.35
N LEU A 82 17.21 -12.87 9.51
CA LEU A 82 16.40 -13.73 8.67
C LEU A 82 14.89 -13.45 8.82
N GLU A 83 14.43 -13.13 10.03
CA GLU A 83 13.01 -12.85 10.29
C GLU A 83 12.52 -11.64 9.49
N HIS A 84 13.28 -10.54 9.49
CA HIS A 84 12.97 -9.35 8.69
C HIS A 84 12.92 -9.67 7.20
N LYS A 85 13.90 -10.43 6.70
CA LYS A 85 13.96 -10.85 5.30
C LYS A 85 12.76 -11.72 4.90
N ILE A 86 12.37 -12.68 5.75
CA ILE A 86 11.19 -13.52 5.52
C ILE A 86 9.92 -12.66 5.46
N MET A 87 9.73 -11.75 6.41
CA MET A 87 8.53 -10.90 6.47
C MET A 87 8.47 -9.92 5.30
N TYR A 88 9.58 -9.26 4.96
CA TYR A 88 9.67 -8.36 3.81
C TYR A 88 9.38 -9.10 2.50
N GLY A 89 10.06 -10.22 2.26
CA GLY A 89 9.85 -11.00 1.05
C GLY A 89 8.42 -11.51 0.91
N LYS A 90 7.80 -11.96 2.01
CA LYS A 90 6.44 -12.52 1.99
C LYS A 90 5.35 -11.46 1.80
N TYR A 91 5.45 -10.34 2.49
CA TYR A 91 4.35 -9.37 2.61
C TYR A 91 4.58 -8.07 1.83
N VAL A 92 5.82 -7.71 1.49
CA VAL A 92 6.13 -6.51 0.69
C VAL A 92 6.47 -6.89 -0.75
N GLU A 93 7.21 -7.98 -0.96
CA GLU A 93 7.56 -8.45 -2.31
C GLU A 93 6.59 -9.50 -2.87
N GLY A 94 5.64 -9.98 -2.06
CA GLY A 94 4.66 -10.98 -2.47
C GLY A 94 5.22 -12.39 -2.76
N LYS A 95 6.47 -12.68 -2.38
CA LYS A 95 7.14 -13.97 -2.64
C LYS A 95 6.55 -15.11 -1.81
N THR A 96 6.65 -16.34 -2.31
CA THR A 96 6.28 -17.54 -1.56
C THR A 96 7.38 -17.93 -0.56
N LEU A 97 7.02 -18.59 0.54
CA LEU A 97 8.02 -19.10 1.51
C LEU A 97 8.97 -20.12 0.86
N GLU A 98 8.49 -20.88 -0.12
CA GLU A 98 9.33 -21.81 -0.89
C GLU A 98 10.40 -21.08 -1.70
N TYR A 99 10.01 -20.01 -2.41
CA TYR A 99 10.95 -19.19 -3.15
C TYR A 99 11.98 -18.53 -2.21
N LEU A 100 11.53 -18.02 -1.06
CA LEU A 100 12.42 -17.42 -0.06
C LEU A 100 13.42 -18.42 0.53
N ALA A 101 13.03 -19.70 0.67
CA ALA A 101 13.97 -20.76 1.07
C ALA A 101 15.10 -20.94 0.05
N ILE A 102 14.76 -20.96 -1.24
CA ILE A 102 15.75 -21.04 -2.32
C ILE A 102 16.64 -19.80 -2.32
N GLU A 103 16.04 -18.60 -2.30
CA GLU A 103 16.74 -17.32 -2.33
C GLU A 103 17.71 -17.15 -1.15
N PHE A 104 17.32 -17.60 0.04
CA PHE A 104 18.13 -17.46 1.25
C PHE A 104 19.07 -18.65 1.51
N GLY A 105 19.04 -19.69 0.67
CA GLY A 105 19.89 -20.88 0.83
C GLY A 105 19.51 -21.77 2.01
N TYR A 106 18.24 -21.80 2.40
CA TYR A 106 17.73 -22.62 3.50
C TYR A 106 16.78 -23.72 3.00
N SER A 107 16.59 -24.77 3.81
CA SER A 107 15.55 -25.75 3.52
C SER A 107 14.16 -25.10 3.63
N ARG A 108 13.22 -25.57 2.81
CA ARG A 108 11.81 -25.14 2.87
C ARG A 108 11.26 -25.29 4.30
N SER A 109 11.46 -26.46 4.91
CA SER A 109 11.00 -26.73 6.28
C SER A 109 11.49 -25.67 7.29
N TYR A 110 12.76 -25.27 7.20
CA TYR A 110 13.33 -24.26 8.09
C TYR A 110 12.65 -22.89 7.94
N ILE A 111 12.43 -22.41 6.72
CA ILE A 111 11.74 -21.12 6.49
C ILE A 111 10.28 -21.18 6.95
N TYR A 112 9.56 -22.28 6.69
CA TYR A 112 8.19 -22.45 7.16
C TYR A 112 8.13 -22.45 8.69
N GLN A 113 9.03 -23.19 9.36
CA GLN A 113 9.09 -23.22 10.81
C GLN A 113 9.41 -21.84 11.39
N LYS A 114 10.36 -21.11 10.80
CA LYS A 114 10.70 -19.75 11.22
C LYS A 114 9.54 -18.77 11.04
N HIS A 115 8.86 -18.81 9.90
CA HIS A 115 7.65 -18.01 9.67
C HIS A 115 6.56 -18.31 10.72
N ALA A 116 6.29 -19.59 10.99
CA ALA A 116 5.32 -20.00 12.01
C ALA A 116 5.72 -19.54 13.43
N GLU A 117 7.01 -19.55 13.75
CA GLU A 117 7.54 -19.03 15.02
C GLU A 117 7.33 -17.51 15.16
N ILE A 118 7.60 -16.76 14.09
CA ILE A 118 7.35 -15.30 14.03
C ILE A 118 5.85 -15.01 14.25
N MET A 119 4.98 -15.71 13.52
CA MET A 119 3.53 -15.50 13.62
C MET A 119 2.98 -15.84 15.01
N ARG A 120 3.50 -16.90 15.66
CA ARG A 120 3.14 -17.23 17.04
C ARG A 120 3.52 -16.14 18.02
N ARG A 121 4.75 -15.60 17.93
CA ARG A 121 5.22 -14.50 18.77
C ARG A 121 4.39 -13.23 18.58
N ILE A 122 4.05 -12.91 17.33
CA ILE A 122 3.17 -11.80 16.98
C ILE A 122 1.79 -11.93 17.65
N LYS A 123 1.12 -13.08 17.46
CA LYS A 123 -0.22 -13.33 18.03
C LYS A 123 -0.21 -13.28 19.55
N PHE A 124 0.86 -13.80 20.17
CA PHE A 124 1.02 -13.76 21.61
C PHE A 124 1.17 -12.33 22.14
N ALA A 125 2.03 -11.52 21.51
CA ALA A 125 2.21 -10.12 21.87
C ALA A 125 0.91 -9.31 21.72
N GLU A 126 0.16 -9.51 20.63
CA GLU A 126 -1.15 -8.87 20.41
C GLU A 126 -2.18 -9.24 21.48
N LYS A 127 -2.18 -10.51 21.93
CA LYS A 127 -3.04 -10.95 23.03
C LYS A 127 -2.68 -10.27 24.36
N LEU A 128 -1.40 -10.04 24.63
CA LEU A 128 -0.95 -9.35 25.86
C LEU A 128 -1.31 -7.87 25.86
N THR A 129 -1.30 -7.20 24.71
CA THR A 129 -1.66 -5.78 24.59
C THR A 129 -3.17 -5.49 24.68
N LEU A 130 -4.01 -6.54 24.76
CA LEU A 130 -5.46 -6.43 24.92
C LEU A 130 -5.91 -6.48 26.40
N PHE A 131 -4.96 -6.57 27.34
CA PHE A 131 -5.16 -6.47 28.79
C PHE A 131 -4.42 -5.24 29.32
#